data_AF-A0A7R9L1E2-F1
#
_entry.id   AF-A0A7R9L1E2-F1
#
_cell.length_a   1.000
_cell.length_b   1.000
_cell.length_c   1.000
_cell.angle_alpha   90.00
_cell.angle_beta   90.00
_cell.angle_gamma   90.00
#
_symmetry.space_group_name_H-M   'P 1'
#
loop_
_entity.id
_entity.type
_entity.pdbx_description
1 polymer ?
#
loop_
_entity_poly.entity_id
_entity_poly.type
_entity_poly.pdbx_seq_one_letter_code
_entity_poly.pdbx_strand_id
1 'polypeptide(L)'
;AFCYLGESLLEQEKCGEAIRALEESEKFYDISVKLCKEYRKQKAQAMGGTGAKIDEHLFFRKLQPLVKRTKDKCVRENGFIFHDTVPKDCPVLELKATHGLVTPEEFAMPPLHELWTAESYAAFNLAQNVTFVDPRKKADKKGESGDKPEEPIPMVNEKPIKYSETDPKNQSGCQIQ
;
A
#
# COMPACT_ATOMS: atom_id res chain seq x y z
N ALA A 1 -9.15 3.48 12.80
CA ALA A 1 -10.07 2.72 13.66
C ALA A 1 -10.32 3.48 14.97
N PHE A 2 -9.32 3.58 15.86
CA PHE A 2 -9.47 4.26 17.15
C PHE A 2 -9.98 5.72 17.09
N CYS A 3 -9.59 6.50 16.07
CA CYS A 3 -10.13 7.84 15.87
C CYS A 3 -11.67 7.85 15.78
N TYR A 4 -12.25 6.98 14.96
CA TYR A 4 -13.70 6.86 14.80
C TYR A 4 -14.37 6.16 15.99
N LEU A 5 -13.65 5.26 16.68
CA LEU A 5 -14.13 4.74 17.97
C LEU A 5 -14.29 5.86 18.99
N GLY A 6 -13.32 6.79 19.07
CA GLY A 6 -13.41 7.96 19.93
C GLY A 6 -14.62 8.85 19.60
N GLU A 7 -14.90 9.07 18.31
CA GLU A 7 -16.11 9.80 17.88
C GLU A 7 -17.40 9.09 18.32
N SER A 8 -17.49 7.78 18.10
CA SER A 8 -18.67 6.99 18.49
C SER A 8 -18.85 6.94 20.02
N LEU A 9 -17.77 6.85 20.79
CA LEU A 9 -17.83 6.88 22.26
C LEU A 9 -18.24 8.26 22.78
N LEU A 10 -17.81 9.34 22.12
CA LEU A 10 -18.24 10.69 22.44
C LEU A 10 -19.75 10.86 22.21
N GLU A 11 -20.29 10.31 21.12
CA GLU A 11 -21.74 10.30 20.86
C GLU A 11 -22.53 9.50 21.90
N GLN A 12 -21.90 8.52 22.54
CA GLN A 12 -22.47 7.75 23.65
C GLN A 12 -22.26 8.41 25.02
N GLU A 13 -21.78 9.66 25.05
CA GLU A 13 -21.48 10.42 26.28
C GLU A 13 -20.39 9.77 27.15
N LYS A 14 -19.59 8.85 26.61
CA LYS A 14 -18.47 8.18 27.30
C LYS A 14 -17.16 8.89 27.00
N CYS A 15 -17.04 10.11 27.50
CA CYS A 15 -15.97 11.02 27.08
C CYS A 15 -14.58 10.57 27.60
N GLY A 16 -14.52 9.98 28.80
CA GLY A 16 -13.28 9.42 29.35
C GLY A 16 -12.69 8.30 28.48
N GLU A 17 -13.52 7.36 28.06
CA GLU A 17 -13.13 6.27 27.15
C GLU A 17 -12.75 6.80 25.76
N ALA A 18 -13.48 7.80 25.25
CA ALA A 18 -13.18 8.44 23.97
C ALA A 18 -11.79 9.08 23.94
N ILE A 19 -11.41 9.81 25.00
CA ILE A 19 -10.07 10.41 25.14
C ILE A 19 -9.01 9.30 25.12
N ARG A 20 -9.22 8.23 25.89
CA ARG A 20 -8.26 7.13 25.96
C ARG A 20 -8.09 6.41 24.61
N ALA A 21 -9.17 6.22 23.86
CA ALA A 21 -9.12 5.67 22.51
C ALA A 21 -8.31 6.57 21.55
N LEU A 22 -8.49 7.89 21.64
CA LEU A 22 -7.78 8.87 20.80
C LEU A 22 -6.30 8.97 21.14
N GLU A 23 -5.92 8.83 22.41
CA GLU A 23 -4.51 8.69 22.79
C GLU A 23 -3.87 7.45 22.17
N GLU A 24 -4.62 6.33 22.09
CA GLU A 24 -4.12 5.14 21.41
C GLU A 24 -4.00 5.37 19.89
N SER A 25 -4.95 6.12 19.30
CA SER A 25 -4.88 6.52 17.90
C SER A 25 -3.63 7.36 17.59
N GLU A 26 -3.24 8.28 18.46
CA GLU A 26 -2.01 9.08 18.32
C GLU A 26 -0.76 8.20 18.40
N LYS A 27 -0.70 7.27 19.37
CA LYS A 27 0.42 6.32 19.49
C LYS A 27 0.61 5.51 18.21
N PHE A 28 -0.48 4.96 17.65
CA PHE A 28 -0.42 4.21 16.40
C PHE A 28 -0.03 5.07 15.21
N TYR A 29 -0.45 6.35 15.18
CA TYR A 29 0.00 7.28 14.16
C TYR A 29 1.53 7.50 14.23
N ASP A 30 2.08 7.73 15.42
CA ASP A 30 3.53 7.93 15.59
C ASP A 30 4.34 6.67 15.24
N ILE A 31 3.82 5.49 15.58
CA ILE A 31 4.40 4.20 15.14
C ILE A 31 4.37 4.11 13.61
N SER A 32 3.24 4.45 13.00
CA SER A 32 3.08 4.42 11.53
C SER A 32 4.03 5.38 10.82
N VAL A 33 4.29 6.57 11.38
CA VAL A 33 5.30 7.52 10.86
C VAL A 33 6.68 6.88 10.84
N LYS A 34 7.07 6.19 11.92
CA LYS A 34 8.37 5.50 12.00
C LYS A 34 8.46 4.39 10.96
N LEU A 35 7.40 3.58 10.83
CA LEU A 35 7.31 2.51 9.84
C LEU A 35 7.40 3.03 8.40
N CYS A 36 6.76 4.16 8.08
CA CYS A 36 6.88 4.78 6.76
C CYS A 36 8.33 5.16 6.42
N LYS A 37 9.07 5.69 7.41
CA LYS A 37 10.49 6.05 7.25
C LYS A 37 11.38 4.81 7.11
N GLU A 38 11.09 3.75 7.85
CA GLU A 38 11.79 2.47 7.73
C GLU A 38 11.55 1.82 6.38
N TYR A 39 10.29 1.79 5.91
CA TYR A 39 9.93 1.31 4.58
C TYR A 39 10.71 2.04 3.49
N ARG A 40 10.79 3.38 3.56
CA ARG A 40 11.57 4.19 2.62
C ARG A 40 13.03 3.76 2.57
N LYS A 41 13.66 3.52 3.73
CA LYS A 41 15.06 3.08 3.84
C LYS A 41 15.26 1.67 3.26
N GLN A 42 14.43 0.71 3.65
CA GLN A 42 14.54 -0.68 3.21
C GLN A 42 14.32 -0.82 1.70
N LYS A 43 13.33 -0.12 1.13
CA LYS A 43 13.07 -0.16 -0.31
C LYS A 43 14.22 0.46 -1.12
N ALA A 44 14.77 1.57 -0.64
CA ALA A 44 15.93 2.21 -1.27
C ALA A 44 17.15 1.29 -1.29
N GLN A 45 17.36 0.50 -0.23
CA GLN A 45 18.47 -0.46 -0.12
C GLN A 45 18.25 -1.74 -0.95
N ALA A 46 17.02 -2.27 -1.00
CA ALA A 46 16.75 -3.59 -1.56
C ALA A 46 16.52 -3.61 -3.08
N MET A 47 15.93 -2.56 -3.68
CA MET A 47 15.46 -2.61 -5.07
C MET A 47 16.00 -1.49 -5.97
N GLY A 48 16.96 -0.68 -5.51
CA GLY A 48 17.64 0.31 -6.35
C GLY A 48 16.69 1.34 -7.01
N GLY A 49 15.64 1.76 -6.30
CA GLY A 49 14.64 2.71 -6.78
C GLY A 49 14.31 3.81 -5.77
N THR A 50 13.51 4.81 -6.19
CA THR A 50 13.07 5.89 -5.30
C THR A 50 12.08 5.31 -4.28
N GLY A 51 12.48 5.26 -3.00
CA GLY A 51 11.61 4.81 -1.91
C GLY A 51 10.36 5.70 -1.81
N ALA A 52 9.16 5.09 -1.77
CA ALA A 52 7.92 5.84 -1.66
C ALA A 52 7.87 6.59 -0.33
N LYS A 53 7.52 7.87 -0.39
CA LYS A 53 7.52 8.78 0.76
C LYS A 53 6.16 8.82 1.43
N ILE A 54 5.68 7.67 1.92
CA ILE A 54 4.30 7.45 2.38
C ILE A 54 3.83 8.50 3.40
N ASP A 55 4.71 8.92 4.30
CA ASP A 55 4.48 9.96 5.31
C ASP A 55 4.23 11.36 4.73
N GLU A 56 4.68 11.63 3.50
CA GLU A 56 4.47 12.89 2.78
C GLU A 56 3.18 12.86 1.92
N HIS A 57 2.55 11.69 1.73
CA HIS A 57 1.32 11.60 0.95
C HIS A 57 0.13 12.26 1.66
N LEU A 58 -0.80 12.80 0.85
CA LEU A 58 -1.95 13.55 1.33
C LEU A 58 -2.85 12.76 2.28
N PHE A 59 -3.10 11.48 1.99
CA PHE A 59 -3.95 10.64 2.84
C PHE A 59 -3.35 10.50 4.26
N PHE A 60 -2.03 10.43 4.36
CA PHE A 60 -1.33 10.32 5.63
C PHE A 60 -1.30 11.67 6.37
N ARG A 61 -0.96 12.76 5.65
CA ARG A 61 -0.95 14.14 6.19
C ARG A 61 -2.33 14.59 6.70
N LYS A 62 -3.42 14.13 6.11
CA LYS A 62 -4.79 14.46 6.54
C LYS A 62 -5.21 13.74 7.84
N LEU A 63 -4.59 12.60 8.16
CA LEU A 63 -4.98 11.80 9.32
C LEU A 63 -4.60 12.45 10.65
N GLN A 64 -3.41 13.05 10.76
CA GLN A 64 -2.96 13.66 12.02
C GLN A 64 -3.82 14.85 12.48
N PRO A 65 -4.15 15.85 11.63
CA PRO A 65 -5.05 16.92 12.02
C PRO A 65 -6.43 16.42 12.43
N LEU A 66 -6.93 15.36 11.78
CA LEU A 66 -8.19 14.72 12.13
C LEU A 66 -8.14 14.16 13.55
N VAL A 67 -7.17 13.30 13.86
CA VAL A 67 -7.00 12.70 15.19
C VAL A 67 -6.85 13.79 16.26
N LYS A 68 -6.00 14.79 16.01
CA LYS A 68 -5.76 15.89 16.95
C LYS A 68 -7.02 16.71 17.22
N ARG A 69 -7.74 17.12 16.16
CA ARG A 69 -8.98 17.89 16.30
C ARG A 69 -10.04 17.13 17.08
N THR A 70 -10.19 15.83 16.81
CA THR A 70 -11.15 14.97 17.51
C THR A 70 -10.76 14.79 18.97
N LYS A 71 -9.46 14.62 19.28
CA LYS A 71 -8.94 14.56 20.65
C LYS A 71 -9.17 15.86 21.42
N ASP A 72 -8.79 16.99 20.83
CA ASP A 72 -8.98 18.31 21.45
C ASP A 72 -10.47 18.59 21.73
N LYS A 73 -11.37 18.11 20.87
CA LYS A 73 -12.82 18.15 21.11
C LYS A 73 -13.21 17.33 22.34
N CYS A 74 -12.80 16.06 22.42
CA CYS A 74 -13.13 15.19 23.56
C CYS A 74 -12.55 15.73 24.87
N VAL A 75 -11.31 16.23 24.88
CA VAL A 75 -10.69 16.82 26.07
C VAL A 75 -11.46 18.05 26.54
N ARG A 76 -11.88 18.92 25.61
CA ARG A 76 -12.69 20.10 25.93
C ARG A 76 -14.05 19.69 26.50
N GLU A 77 -14.76 18.77 25.86
CA GLU A 77 -16.08 18.32 26.34
C GLU A 77 -15.99 17.63 27.70
N ASN A 78 -14.96 16.82 27.93
CA ASN A 78 -14.74 16.23 29.25
C ASN A 78 -14.41 17.29 30.31
N GLY A 79 -13.65 18.31 29.94
CA GLY A 79 -13.25 19.38 30.86
C GLY A 79 -14.38 20.34 31.23
N PHE A 80 -15.41 20.49 30.39
CA PHE A 80 -16.51 21.44 30.61
C PHE A 80 -17.87 20.82 30.91
N ILE A 81 -18.11 19.57 30.48
CA ILE A 81 -19.44 18.95 30.51
C ILE A 81 -19.44 17.67 31.34
N PHE A 82 -18.63 16.68 30.96
CA PHE A 82 -18.78 15.31 31.48
C PHE A 82 -17.96 15.04 32.74
N HIS A 83 -16.72 15.55 32.82
CA HIS A 83 -15.80 15.30 33.92
C HIS A 83 -15.54 13.82 34.22
N ASP A 84 -15.61 12.97 33.20
CA ASP A 84 -15.31 11.55 33.30
C ASP A 84 -13.84 11.32 33.64
N THR A 85 -13.59 10.25 34.38
CA THR A 85 -12.22 9.76 34.60
C THR A 85 -11.74 9.04 33.35
N VAL A 86 -10.56 9.41 32.84
CA VAL A 86 -9.94 8.77 31.69
C VAL A 86 -9.44 7.37 32.10
N PRO A 87 -9.96 6.28 31.52
CA PRO A 87 -9.50 4.94 31.85
C PRO A 87 -8.04 4.73 31.45
N LYS A 88 -7.33 3.89 32.20
CA LYS A 88 -5.93 3.55 31.88
C LYS A 88 -5.84 2.59 30.69
N ASP A 89 -6.76 1.65 30.62
CA ASP A 89 -6.80 0.64 29.57
C ASP A 89 -7.57 1.15 28.35
N CYS A 90 -7.10 0.77 27.16
CA CYS A 90 -7.74 1.18 25.92
C CYS A 90 -9.06 0.39 25.74
N PRO A 91 -10.17 1.05 25.38
CA PRO A 91 -11.42 0.35 25.08
C PRO A 91 -11.22 -0.65 23.92
N VAL A 92 -11.93 -1.77 23.99
CA VAL A 92 -11.85 -2.86 23.01
C VAL A 92 -12.48 -2.42 21.68
N LEU A 93 -11.76 -2.66 20.58
CA LEU A 93 -12.26 -2.41 19.22
C LEU A 93 -13.20 -3.53 18.76
N GLU A 94 -14.48 -3.45 19.12
CA GLU A 94 -15.51 -4.34 18.57
C GLU A 94 -16.10 -3.79 17.26
N LEU A 95 -15.27 -3.70 16.21
CA LEU A 95 -15.70 -3.19 14.91
C LEU A 95 -16.16 -4.33 14.00
N LYS A 96 -17.45 -4.70 14.09
CA LYS A 96 -18.11 -5.48 13.03
C LYS A 96 -18.69 -4.53 12.00
N ALA A 97 -17.98 -4.31 10.89
CA ALA A 97 -18.49 -3.52 9.79
C ALA A 97 -19.73 -4.22 9.19
N THR A 98 -20.88 -3.55 9.24
CA THR A 98 -22.16 -4.08 8.74
C THR A 98 -22.30 -3.92 7.22
N HIS A 99 -21.60 -2.95 6.63
CA HIS A 99 -21.64 -2.62 5.22
C HIS A 99 -20.24 -2.29 4.70
N GLY A 100 -20.03 -2.41 3.38
CA GLY A 100 -18.79 -2.00 2.72
C GLY A 100 -17.61 -2.96 2.86
N LEU A 101 -17.84 -4.18 3.35
CA LEU A 101 -16.84 -5.25 3.30
C LEU A 101 -16.65 -5.68 1.84
N VAL A 102 -15.41 -5.61 1.37
CA VAL A 102 -15.07 -5.98 -0.01
C VAL A 102 -15.11 -7.50 -0.14
N THR A 103 -15.94 -7.98 -1.05
CA THR A 103 -15.93 -9.37 -1.53
C THR A 103 -15.18 -9.43 -2.85
N PRO A 104 -14.30 -10.43 -3.07
CA PRO A 104 -13.67 -10.61 -4.37
C PRO A 104 -14.73 -10.75 -5.46
N GLU A 105 -14.50 -10.08 -6.59
CA GLU A 105 -15.32 -10.27 -7.78
C GLU A 105 -14.96 -11.61 -8.43
N GLU A 106 -15.97 -12.38 -8.84
CA GLU A 106 -15.75 -13.63 -9.55
C GLU A 106 -15.17 -13.33 -10.93
N PHE A 107 -13.93 -13.76 -11.14
CA PHE A 107 -13.27 -13.67 -12.44
C PHE A 107 -13.22 -15.05 -13.09
N ALA A 108 -13.81 -15.16 -14.28
CA ALA A 108 -13.70 -16.34 -15.13
C ALA A 108 -12.81 -16.02 -16.34
N MET A 109 -11.91 -16.94 -16.67
CA MET A 109 -11.15 -16.85 -17.91
C MET A 109 -12.10 -16.90 -19.10
N PRO A 110 -11.85 -16.12 -20.17
CA PRO A 110 -12.63 -16.26 -21.39
C PRO A 110 -12.50 -17.68 -21.94
N PRO A 111 -13.53 -18.19 -22.63
CA PRO A 111 -13.44 -19.48 -23.30
C PRO A 111 -12.28 -19.47 -24.32
N LEU A 112 -11.73 -20.64 -24.58
CA LEU A 112 -10.63 -20.79 -25.52
C LEU A 112 -11.05 -20.26 -26.90
N HIS A 113 -10.19 -19.46 -27.54
CA HIS A 113 -10.48 -18.89 -28.85
C HIS A 113 -10.66 -20.00 -29.89
N GLU A 114 -11.59 -19.84 -30.84
CA GLU A 114 -11.92 -20.80 -31.90
C GLU A 114 -10.73 -21.22 -32.80
N LEU A 115 -9.63 -20.47 -32.74
CA LEU A 115 -8.41 -20.75 -33.52
C LEU A 115 -7.57 -21.85 -32.88
N TRP A 116 -7.80 -22.15 -31.59
CA TRP A 116 -7.19 -23.29 -30.90
C TRP A 116 -7.94 -24.57 -31.25
N THR A 117 -7.71 -25.05 -32.45
CA THR A 117 -8.22 -26.33 -32.95
C THR A 117 -7.21 -27.45 -32.70
N ALA A 118 -7.65 -28.71 -32.73
CA ALA A 118 -6.76 -29.86 -32.59
C ALA A 118 -5.67 -29.89 -33.70
N GLU A 119 -6.00 -29.43 -34.90
CA GLU A 119 -5.08 -29.30 -36.02
C GLU A 119 -4.01 -28.24 -35.76
N SER A 120 -4.41 -27.05 -35.25
CA SER A 120 -3.48 -26.00 -34.85
C SER A 120 -2.55 -26.47 -33.73
N TYR A 121 -3.08 -27.25 -32.78
CA TYR A 121 -2.30 -27.80 -31.67
C TYR A 121 -1.31 -28.86 -32.15
N ALA A 122 -1.71 -29.74 -33.07
CA ALA A 122 -0.86 -30.77 -33.65
C ALA A 122 0.27 -30.21 -34.53
N ALA A 123 0.09 -29.02 -35.10
CA ALA A 123 1.13 -28.33 -35.86
C ALA A 123 2.29 -27.82 -34.99
N PHE A 124 2.13 -27.72 -33.66
CA PHE A 124 3.23 -27.42 -32.74
C PHE A 124 4.16 -28.63 -32.60
N ASN A 125 5.17 -28.71 -33.46
CA ASN A 125 6.19 -29.76 -33.39
C ASN A 125 7.24 -29.44 -32.31
N LEU A 126 6.99 -29.93 -31.10
CA LEU A 126 7.91 -29.82 -29.95
C LEU A 126 9.26 -30.51 -30.20
N ALA A 127 9.35 -31.44 -31.16
CA ALA A 127 10.61 -32.11 -31.51
C ALA A 127 11.51 -31.28 -32.44
N GLN A 128 10.98 -30.23 -33.10
CA GLN A 128 11.78 -29.34 -33.94
C GLN A 128 12.37 -28.13 -33.19
N ASN A 129 11.88 -27.81 -31.98
CA ASN A 129 12.36 -26.69 -31.16
C ASN A 129 13.12 -27.12 -29.89
N VAL A 130 13.81 -28.26 -29.92
CA VAL A 130 14.82 -28.62 -28.92
C VAL A 130 16.22 -28.10 -29.30
N THR A 131 16.30 -26.81 -29.62
CA THR A 131 17.51 -26.03 -29.36
C THR A 131 17.10 -24.75 -28.66
N PHE A 132 16.52 -24.90 -27.46
CA PHE A 132 16.67 -23.84 -26.47
C PHE A 132 18.15 -23.78 -26.10
N VAL A 133 18.91 -22.97 -26.83
CA VAL A 133 20.27 -22.60 -26.45
C VAL A 133 20.11 -21.66 -25.26
N ASP A 134 20.35 -22.16 -24.06
CA ASP A 134 20.54 -21.30 -22.89
C ASP A 134 21.63 -20.27 -23.26
N PRO A 135 21.33 -18.96 -23.28
CA PRO A 135 22.32 -17.93 -23.65
C PRO A 135 23.60 -17.99 -22.81
N ARG A 136 23.51 -18.60 -21.62
CA ARG A 136 24.64 -18.76 -20.68
C ARG A 136 25.60 -19.91 -21.02
N LYS A 137 25.25 -20.81 -21.95
CA LYS A 137 26.08 -21.98 -22.31
C LYS A 137 27.00 -21.77 -23.54
N LYS A 138 27.12 -20.54 -24.06
CA LYS A 138 28.10 -20.20 -25.11
C LYS A 138 29.44 -19.68 -24.57
N ALA A 139 29.96 -20.24 -23.47
CA ALA A 139 31.26 -19.83 -22.92
C ALA A 139 32.45 -20.70 -23.40
N ASP A 140 32.23 -21.92 -23.92
CA ASP A 140 33.33 -22.87 -24.16
C ASP A 140 33.37 -23.40 -25.60
N LYS A 141 33.65 -22.54 -26.58
CA LYS A 141 34.40 -22.90 -27.80
C LYS A 141 34.78 -21.65 -28.59
N LYS A 142 36.08 -21.30 -28.50
CA LYS A 142 36.78 -20.32 -29.34
C LYS A 142 36.60 -20.65 -30.83
N GLY A 143 36.26 -19.66 -31.63
CA GLY A 143 36.27 -19.72 -33.09
C GLY A 143 35.56 -18.51 -33.70
N GLU A 144 36.35 -17.54 -34.13
CA GLU A 144 36.02 -16.28 -34.82
C GLU A 144 34.72 -16.25 -35.65
N SER A 145 33.81 -15.34 -35.31
CA SER A 145 33.25 -14.31 -36.21
C SER A 145 32.19 -13.52 -35.44
N GLY A 146 32.23 -12.20 -35.60
CA GLY A 146 31.70 -11.25 -34.62
C GLY A 146 30.20 -11.29 -34.41
N ASP A 147 29.80 -11.15 -33.15
CA ASP A 147 28.74 -10.21 -32.76
C ASP A 147 28.88 -9.86 -31.28
N LYS A 148 28.45 -8.63 -30.96
CA LYS A 148 28.77 -7.86 -29.76
C LYS A 148 28.34 -8.56 -28.44
N PRO A 149 29.04 -8.32 -27.31
CA PRO A 149 28.60 -8.78 -26.00
C PRO A 149 27.19 -8.27 -25.72
N GLU A 150 26.27 -9.16 -25.32
CA GLU A 150 24.93 -8.79 -24.85
C GLU A 150 25.09 -7.79 -23.70
N GLU A 151 24.67 -6.55 -23.95
CA GLU A 151 24.67 -5.50 -22.94
C GLU A 151 23.78 -5.96 -21.78
N PRO A 152 24.24 -5.87 -20.52
CA PRO A 152 23.42 -6.21 -19.37
C PRO A 152 22.13 -5.40 -19.45
N ILE A 153 20.98 -6.09 -19.39
CA ILE A 153 19.65 -5.48 -19.46
C ILE A 153 19.66 -4.29 -18.50
N PRO A 154 19.55 -3.04 -19.00
CA PRO A 154 19.70 -1.88 -18.14
C PRO A 154 18.59 -1.93 -17.11
N MET A 155 18.98 -1.87 -15.84
CA MET A 155 18.07 -1.77 -14.72
C MET A 155 17.05 -0.67 -15.05
N VAL A 156 15.76 -1.04 -15.09
CA VAL A 156 14.69 -0.09 -15.43
C VAL A 156 14.69 0.99 -14.37
N ASN A 157 15.35 2.11 -14.67
CA ASN A 157 15.28 3.30 -13.85
C ASN A 157 13.86 3.85 -14.00
N GLU A 158 12.99 3.47 -13.06
CA GLU A 158 11.66 4.06 -12.93
C GLU A 158 11.82 5.58 -12.97
N LYS A 159 11.11 6.23 -13.89
CA LYS A 159 11.15 7.69 -14.02
C LYS A 159 10.78 8.27 -12.66
N PRO A 160 11.56 9.23 -12.12
CA PRO A 160 11.24 9.83 -10.84
C PRO A 160 9.83 10.43 -10.93
N ILE A 161 8.93 9.93 -10.08
CA ILE A 161 7.57 10.44 -9.97
C ILE A 161 7.69 11.89 -9.52
N LYS A 162 7.34 12.82 -10.40
CA LYS A 162 7.30 14.25 -10.06
C LYS A 162 6.11 14.45 -9.14
N TYR A 163 6.39 14.65 -7.86
CA TYR A 163 5.40 15.14 -6.92
C TYR A 163 5.04 16.57 -7.33
N SER A 164 3.76 16.83 -7.64
CA SER A 164 3.30 18.21 -7.76
C SER A 164 3.31 18.84 -6.37
N GLU A 165 3.80 20.07 -6.26
CA GLU A 165 3.70 20.83 -5.00
C GLU A 165 2.23 21.11 -4.61
N THR A 166 1.33 21.03 -5.61
CA THR A 166 -0.11 21.20 -5.41
C THR A 166 -0.76 19.87 -5.04
N ASP A 167 -1.47 19.86 -3.91
CA ASP A 167 -2.22 18.69 -3.45
C ASP A 167 -3.37 18.35 -4.44
N PRO A 168 -3.57 17.08 -4.82
CA PRO A 168 -4.68 16.67 -5.67
C PRO A 168 -6.04 16.99 -5.05
N LYS A 169 -7.00 17.44 -5.86
CA LYS A 169 -8.40 17.70 -5.42
C LYS A 169 -9.24 16.43 -5.25
N ASN A 170 -8.67 15.23 -5.42
CA ASN A 170 -9.39 13.97 -5.23
C ASN A 170 -9.25 13.45 -3.78
N GLN A 171 -10.20 12.63 -3.33
CA GLN A 171 -10.22 12.14 -1.94
C GLN A 171 -9.05 11.21 -1.61
N SER A 172 -8.57 10.44 -2.60
CA SER A 172 -7.47 9.47 -2.43
C SER A 172 -6.08 10.12 -2.42
N GLY A 173 -5.94 11.37 -2.88
CA GLY A 173 -4.64 12.02 -3.06
C GLY A 173 -3.71 11.30 -4.04
N CYS A 174 -4.22 10.32 -4.79
CA CYS A 174 -3.48 9.50 -5.74
C CYS A 174 -3.85 9.95 -7.14
N GLN A 175 -2.89 10.43 -7.92
CA GLN A 175 -3.07 10.65 -9.35
C GLN A 175 -2.53 9.41 -10.06
N ILE A 176 -3.41 8.67 -10.75
CA ILE A 176 -2.99 7.65 -11.71
C ILE A 176 -2.48 8.45 -12.92
N GLN A 177 -1.18 8.38 -13.18
CA GLN A 177 -0.58 8.88 -14.42
C GLN A 177 -0.78 7.86 -15.53
#